data_AF-A0A935EKK6-F1
#
_entry.id   AF-A0A935EKK6-F1
#
_cell.length_a   1.000
_cell.length_b   1.000
_cell.length_c   1.000
_cell.angle_alpha   90.00
_cell.angle_beta   90.00
_cell.angle_gamma   90.00
#
_symmetry.space_group_name_H-M   'P 1'
#
loop_
_entity.id
_entity.type
_entity.pdbx_description
1 polymer ?
#
loop_
_entity_poly.entity_id
_entity_poly.type
_entity_poly.pdbx_seq_one_letter_code
_entity_poly.pdbx_strand_id
1 'polypeptide(L)'
;MNQLESKVRPYLTPMVTGENVTLDQAALATVAQWLTLKVMVVEHDAQNTVLTPQADRSRFRDTLEPPPYYRLYAAHNISADPLFFLRHSVCVAFTLEGPNPPLDDTTKNIQVVTMVAGKVVFQAICTRINDFAIEDRAMALGFHNRCRFWPNPPELMAFPSRPRLDKERILRVATIVERYVAASKVTWLD
;
A
#
# COMPACT_ATOMS: atom_id res chain seq x y z
N MET A 1 11.39 13.09 11.33
CA MET A 1 11.04 11.65 11.50
C MET A 1 10.36 11.36 12.85
N ASN A 2 10.87 11.83 13.99
CA ASN A 2 10.35 11.46 15.31
C ASN A 2 8.92 11.96 15.62
N GLN A 3 8.49 13.09 15.04
CA GLN A 3 7.17 13.68 15.30
C GLN A 3 6.01 12.82 14.76
N LEU A 4 6.10 12.34 13.51
CA LEU A 4 5.05 11.52 12.91
C LEU A 4 4.93 10.16 13.62
N GLU A 5 6.05 9.53 13.95
CA GLU A 5 6.09 8.27 14.73
C GLU A 5 5.44 8.43 16.11
N SER A 6 5.71 9.56 16.78
CA SER A 6 5.10 9.84 18.09
C SER A 6 3.60 10.10 17.96
N LYS A 7 3.18 10.83 16.92
CA LYS A 7 1.78 11.18 16.67
C LYS A 7 0.92 9.96 16.31
N VAL A 8 1.46 9.02 15.52
CA VAL A 8 0.70 7.85 15.07
C VAL A 8 0.61 6.74 16.12
N ARG A 9 1.56 6.70 17.07
CA ARG A 9 1.70 5.62 18.06
C ARG A 9 0.40 5.29 18.80
N PRO A 10 -0.40 6.25 19.31
CA PRO A 10 -1.64 5.95 20.02
C PRO A 10 -2.65 5.17 19.17
N TYR A 11 -2.59 5.32 17.84
CA TYR A 11 -3.48 4.62 16.90
C TYR A 11 -2.90 3.28 16.45
N LEU A 12 -1.59 3.19 16.22
CA LEU A 12 -0.95 1.95 15.77
C LEU A 12 -0.80 0.92 16.88
N THR A 13 -0.49 1.33 18.12
CA THR A 13 -0.30 0.39 19.23
C THR A 13 -1.48 -0.57 19.39
N PRO A 14 -2.74 -0.13 19.53
CA PRO A 14 -3.87 -1.04 19.64
C PRO A 14 -4.06 -1.90 18.38
N MET A 15 -3.78 -1.38 17.18
CA MET A 15 -3.84 -2.19 15.95
C MET A 15 -2.80 -3.32 15.93
N VAL A 16 -1.57 -3.02 16.37
CA VAL A 16 -0.46 -3.98 16.41
C VAL A 16 -0.66 -5.02 17.51
N THR A 17 -1.23 -4.64 18.66
CA THR A 17 -1.56 -5.59 19.74
C THR A 17 -2.85 -6.36 19.49
N GLY A 18 -3.70 -5.90 18.57
CA GLY A 18 -4.99 -6.51 18.25
C GLY A 18 -6.10 -6.11 19.20
N GLU A 19 -5.91 -5.04 19.95
CA GLU A 19 -6.93 -4.43 20.80
C GLU A 19 -8.03 -3.79 19.94
N ASN A 20 -9.23 -3.73 20.52
CA ASN A 20 -10.34 -3.04 19.88
C ASN A 20 -10.10 -1.53 19.92
N VAL A 21 -10.10 -0.89 18.76
CA VAL A 21 -9.97 0.57 18.61
C VAL A 21 -10.89 1.06 17.52
N THR A 22 -11.44 2.26 17.71
CA THR A 22 -12.17 2.98 16.67
C THR A 22 -11.33 4.18 16.27
N LEU A 23 -11.01 4.28 14.98
CA LEU A 23 -10.24 5.36 14.39
C LEU A 23 -11.17 6.29 13.63
N ASP A 24 -11.12 7.59 13.94
CA ASP A 24 -11.78 8.63 13.15
C ASP A 24 -10.94 9.02 11.92
N GLN A 25 -11.47 9.93 11.10
CA GLN A 25 -10.77 10.40 9.90
C GLN A 25 -9.40 11.01 10.18
N ALA A 26 -9.22 11.72 11.30
CA ALA A 26 -7.96 12.36 11.64
C ALA A 26 -6.91 11.32 12.05
N ALA A 27 -7.31 10.30 12.80
CA ALA A 27 -6.48 9.16 13.16
C ALA A 27 -6.10 8.35 11.91
N LEU A 28 -7.06 8.06 11.02
CA LEU A 28 -6.83 7.35 9.75
C LEU A 28 -5.90 8.13 8.83
N ALA A 29 -6.04 9.46 8.73
CA ALA A 29 -5.12 10.31 7.97
C ALA A 29 -3.70 10.27 8.57
N THR A 30 -3.57 10.25 9.89
CA THR A 30 -2.27 10.12 10.57
C THR A 30 -1.63 8.76 10.29
N VAL A 31 -2.41 7.67 10.29
CA VAL A 31 -1.94 6.33 9.91
C VAL A 31 -1.55 6.28 8.43
N ALA A 32 -2.32 6.94 7.55
CA ALA A 32 -2.03 7.04 6.12
C ALA A 32 -0.68 7.73 5.87
N GLN A 33 -0.46 8.88 6.53
CA GLN A 33 0.81 9.60 6.50
C GLN A 33 1.98 8.70 6.90
N TRP A 34 1.85 8.01 8.03
CA TRP A 34 2.89 7.11 8.50
C TRP A 34 3.17 5.98 7.50
N LEU A 35 2.12 5.33 6.99
CA LEU A 35 2.28 4.22 6.05
C LEU A 35 2.88 4.69 4.72
N THR A 36 2.47 5.85 4.21
CA THR A 36 3.08 6.46 3.02
C THR A 36 4.57 6.72 3.24
N LEU A 37 4.97 7.26 4.40
CA LEU A 37 6.39 7.43 4.73
C LEU A 37 7.12 6.09 4.72
N LYS A 38 6.53 5.02 5.30
CA LYS A 38 7.14 3.68 5.28
C LYS A 38 7.31 3.16 3.87
N VAL A 39 6.31 3.32 3.01
CA VAL A 39 6.38 2.94 1.58
C VAL A 39 7.54 3.67 0.89
N MET A 40 7.63 5.00 1.04
CA MET A 40 8.71 5.78 0.43
C MET A 40 10.10 5.38 0.95
N VAL A 41 10.22 5.00 2.23
CA VAL A 41 11.49 4.51 2.80
C VAL A 41 11.87 3.16 2.18
N VAL A 42 10.93 2.22 2.08
CA VAL A 42 11.24 0.89 1.54
C VAL A 42 11.47 0.89 0.03
N GLU A 43 11.02 1.91 -0.71
CA GLU A 43 11.41 2.10 -2.13
C GLU A 43 12.93 2.14 -2.32
N HIS A 44 13.67 2.54 -1.28
CA HIS A 44 15.13 2.61 -1.31
C HIS A 44 15.83 1.35 -0.78
N ASP A 45 15.10 0.26 -0.50
CA ASP A 45 15.71 -1.02 -0.08
C ASP A 45 16.50 -1.72 -1.20
N ALA A 46 16.22 -1.38 -2.47
CA ALA A 46 16.85 -1.95 -3.66
C ALA A 46 16.99 -0.90 -4.76
N GLN A 47 18.07 -0.98 -5.53
CA GLN A 47 18.32 -0.08 -6.66
C GLN A 47 17.24 -0.22 -7.75
N ASN A 48 16.91 0.87 -8.44
CA ASN A 48 16.01 0.89 -9.60
C ASN A 48 14.59 0.34 -9.36
N THR A 49 14.09 0.44 -8.12
CA THR A 49 12.72 0.03 -7.75
C THR A 49 11.83 1.20 -7.32
N VAL A 50 12.37 2.42 -7.34
CA VAL A 50 11.67 3.65 -6.97
C VAL A 50 10.47 3.84 -7.87
N LEU A 51 9.30 4.07 -7.26
CA LEU A 51 8.05 4.38 -7.94
C LEU A 51 7.64 5.83 -7.71
N THR A 52 7.97 6.41 -6.55
CA THR A 52 7.53 7.73 -6.14
C THR A 52 8.51 8.81 -6.64
N PRO A 53 8.10 9.69 -7.57
CA PRO A 53 8.94 10.77 -8.08
C PRO A 53 9.50 11.67 -6.97
N GLN A 54 10.64 12.32 -7.23
CA GLN A 54 11.19 13.30 -6.27
C GLN A 54 10.22 14.46 -5.97
N ALA A 55 9.41 14.87 -6.95
CA ALA A 55 8.41 15.92 -6.78
C ALA A 55 7.35 15.52 -5.73
N ASP A 56 6.83 14.30 -5.81
CA ASP A 56 5.83 13.78 -4.87
C ASP A 56 6.42 13.54 -3.48
N ARG A 57 7.67 13.07 -3.39
CA ARG A 57 8.39 12.95 -2.11
C ARG A 57 8.57 14.31 -1.43
N SER A 58 8.92 15.33 -2.21
CA SER A 58 9.11 16.70 -1.72
C SER A 58 7.77 17.29 -1.26
N ARG A 59 6.70 17.13 -2.04
CA ARG A 59 5.35 17.52 -1.64
C ARG A 59 4.93 16.83 -0.36
N PHE A 60 5.08 15.50 -0.26
CA PHE A 60 4.73 14.75 0.95
C PHE A 60 5.52 15.24 2.18
N ARG A 61 6.81 15.55 2.04
CA ARG A 61 7.61 16.11 3.13
C ARG A 61 7.02 17.44 3.63
N ASP A 62 6.56 18.28 2.72
CA ASP A 62 6.13 19.65 3.02
C ASP A 62 4.66 19.70 3.49
N THR A 63 3.78 18.83 2.97
CA THR A 63 2.33 18.86 3.25
C THR A 63 1.83 17.69 4.08
N LEU A 64 2.59 16.59 4.18
CA LEU A 64 2.13 15.31 4.71
C LEU A 64 0.86 14.79 4.03
N GLU A 65 0.63 15.12 2.76
CA GLU A 65 -0.46 14.56 1.97
C GLU A 65 0.05 13.36 1.17
N PRO A 66 -0.46 12.14 1.42
CA PRO A 66 -0.16 11.00 0.57
C PRO A 66 -0.44 11.30 -0.91
N PRO A 67 0.44 10.87 -1.84
CA PRO A 67 0.19 11.09 -3.27
C PRO A 67 -1.16 10.49 -3.71
N PRO A 68 -1.88 11.11 -4.66
CA PRO A 68 -3.25 10.74 -4.99
C PRO A 68 -3.40 9.33 -5.58
N TYR A 69 -2.30 8.75 -6.09
CA TYR A 69 -2.25 7.40 -6.63
C TYR A 69 -1.98 6.31 -5.58
N TYR A 70 -1.85 6.67 -4.30
CA TYR A 70 -1.71 5.73 -3.20
C TYR A 70 -3.08 5.25 -2.72
N ARG A 71 -3.21 3.94 -2.54
CA ARG A 71 -4.36 3.30 -1.90
C ARG A 71 -3.88 2.45 -0.75
N LEU A 72 -4.42 2.70 0.44
CA LEU A 72 -3.92 2.11 1.67
C LEU A 72 -5.01 1.28 2.35
N TYR A 73 -4.60 0.10 2.82
CA TYR A 73 -5.48 -0.92 3.36
C TYR A 73 -4.94 -1.44 4.69
N ALA A 74 -5.85 -1.76 5.61
CA ALA A 74 -5.53 -2.39 6.89
C ALA A 74 -6.50 -3.55 7.21
N ALA A 75 -5.97 -4.70 7.59
CA ALA A 75 -6.75 -5.85 8.04
C ALA A 75 -6.13 -6.50 9.28
N HIS A 76 -6.92 -7.33 9.95
CA HIS A 76 -6.48 -8.08 11.12
C HIS A 76 -5.67 -9.32 10.69
N ASN A 77 -4.43 -9.42 11.18
CA ASN A 77 -3.56 -10.58 11.06
C ASN A 77 -3.94 -11.65 12.10
N ILE A 78 -4.42 -12.80 11.64
CA ILE A 78 -4.67 -13.99 12.48
C ILE A 78 -3.64 -15.10 12.24
N SER A 79 -2.62 -14.85 11.41
CA SER A 79 -1.50 -15.77 11.26
C SER A 79 -0.63 -15.81 12.52
N ALA A 80 0.19 -16.85 12.62
CA ALA A 80 1.19 -16.96 13.68
C ALA A 80 2.40 -16.03 13.46
N ASP A 81 2.60 -15.54 12.23
CA ASP A 81 3.75 -14.71 11.86
C ASP A 81 3.48 -13.25 12.27
N PRO A 82 4.19 -12.69 13.25
CA PRO A 82 3.96 -11.33 13.72
C PRO A 82 4.67 -10.28 12.85
N LEU A 83 5.55 -10.71 11.96
CA LEU A 83 6.33 -9.85 11.09
C LEU A 83 6.41 -10.49 9.71
N PHE A 84 6.07 -9.73 8.69
CA PHE A 84 6.19 -10.11 7.28
C PHE A 84 6.33 -8.83 6.47
N PHE A 85 7.13 -8.89 5.42
CA PHE A 85 7.31 -7.78 4.50
C PHE A 85 7.52 -8.34 3.10
N LEU A 86 6.79 -7.79 2.14
CA LEU A 86 6.97 -8.10 0.73
C LEU A 86 6.64 -6.88 -0.12
N ARG A 87 7.48 -6.62 -1.12
CA ARG A 87 7.32 -5.51 -2.05
C ARG A 87 7.49 -6.03 -3.47
N HIS A 88 6.55 -5.67 -4.34
CA HIS A 88 6.65 -5.88 -5.78
C HIS A 88 6.48 -4.56 -6.51
N SER A 89 7.38 -4.27 -7.44
CA SER A 89 7.32 -3.08 -8.29
C SER A 89 7.50 -3.50 -9.74
N VAL A 90 6.60 -3.04 -10.61
CA VAL A 90 6.61 -3.38 -12.04
C VAL A 90 6.40 -2.13 -12.89
N CYS A 91 6.96 -2.15 -14.09
CA CYS A 91 6.62 -1.20 -15.15
C CYS A 91 5.65 -1.88 -16.10
N VAL A 92 4.48 -1.28 -16.32
CA VAL A 92 3.49 -1.75 -17.29
C VAL A 92 3.23 -0.67 -18.32
N ALA A 93 3.24 -1.05 -19.59
CA ALA A 93 2.83 -0.19 -20.71
C ALA A 93 1.65 -0.85 -21.42
N PHE A 94 0.63 -0.05 -21.75
CA PHE A 94 -0.52 -0.49 -22.56
C PHE A 94 -0.37 -0.12 -24.03
N THR A 95 0.69 0.59 -24.38
CA THR A 95 1.00 1.03 -25.75
C THR A 95 2.43 0.69 -26.11
N LEU A 96 2.73 0.61 -27.41
CA LEU A 96 4.09 0.41 -27.91
C LEU A 96 4.99 1.63 -27.67
N GLU A 97 4.40 2.81 -27.45
CA GLU A 97 5.11 4.06 -27.13
C GLU A 97 5.60 4.09 -25.67
N GLY A 98 5.21 3.09 -24.87
CA GLY A 98 5.62 2.92 -23.48
C GLY A 98 4.53 3.27 -22.47
N PRO A 99 4.91 3.43 -21.19
CA PRO A 99 3.99 3.82 -20.11
C PRO A 99 3.35 5.19 -20.36
N ASN A 100 2.05 5.27 -20.13
CA ASN A 100 1.30 6.52 -20.12
C ASN A 100 0.55 6.65 -18.78
N PRO A 101 0.82 7.67 -17.95
CA PRO A 101 1.84 8.71 -18.11
C PRO A 101 3.29 8.18 -18.18
N PRO A 102 4.23 8.99 -18.73
CA PRO A 102 5.65 8.69 -18.66
C PRO A 102 6.12 8.43 -17.23
N LEU A 103 7.19 7.64 -17.06
CA LEU A 103 7.70 7.26 -15.73
C LEU A 103 8.38 8.40 -14.97
N ASP A 104 8.60 9.56 -15.61
CA ASP A 104 9.41 10.66 -15.10
C ASP A 104 10.83 10.19 -14.68
N ASP A 105 11.26 10.49 -13.46
CA ASP A 105 12.53 10.08 -12.85
C ASP A 105 12.49 8.68 -12.22
N THR A 106 11.46 7.88 -12.51
CA THR A 106 11.25 6.55 -11.90
C THR A 106 11.37 5.43 -12.93
N THR A 107 11.46 4.18 -12.46
CA THR A 107 11.62 2.99 -13.32
C THR A 107 10.39 2.08 -13.28
N LYS A 108 9.42 2.38 -12.41
CA LYS A 108 8.21 1.59 -12.13
C LYS A 108 7.01 2.51 -12.03
N ASN A 109 5.84 2.02 -12.44
CA ASN A 109 4.56 2.73 -12.36
C ASN A 109 3.49 1.97 -11.56
N ILE A 110 3.77 0.75 -11.13
CA ILE A 110 2.95 0.01 -10.17
C ILE A 110 3.84 -0.52 -9.05
N GLN A 111 3.41 -0.35 -7.80
CA GLN A 111 4.06 -0.92 -6.63
C GLN A 111 3.00 -1.41 -5.64
N VAL A 112 3.24 -2.60 -5.10
CA VAL A 112 2.49 -3.16 -3.99
C VAL A 112 3.46 -3.46 -2.86
N VAL A 113 3.20 -2.86 -1.69
CA VAL A 113 3.92 -3.12 -0.45
C VAL A 113 2.94 -3.75 0.53
N THR A 114 3.26 -4.94 1.02
CA THR A 114 2.51 -5.59 2.10
C THR A 114 3.42 -5.75 3.30
N MET A 115 2.95 -5.29 4.46
CA MET A 115 3.67 -5.35 5.73
C MET A 115 2.76 -5.90 6.80
N VAL A 116 3.27 -6.82 7.62
CA VAL A 116 2.60 -7.32 8.82
C VAL A 116 3.38 -6.80 10.03
N ALA A 117 2.66 -6.23 10.99
CA ALA A 117 3.19 -5.80 12.27
C ALA A 117 2.24 -6.26 13.39
N GLY A 118 2.64 -7.30 14.11
CA GLY A 118 1.81 -7.94 15.13
C GLY A 118 0.48 -8.41 14.56
N LYS A 119 -0.61 -7.81 15.02
CA LYS A 119 -1.99 -8.14 14.63
C LYS A 119 -2.53 -7.31 13.47
N VAL A 120 -1.74 -6.43 12.83
CA VAL A 120 -2.20 -5.69 11.65
C VAL A 120 -1.43 -6.09 10.40
N VAL A 121 -2.16 -6.24 9.29
CA VAL A 121 -1.64 -6.31 7.92
C VAL A 121 -1.93 -4.99 7.25
N PHE A 122 -0.88 -4.29 6.82
CA PHE A 122 -0.97 -3.13 5.96
C PHE A 122 -0.68 -3.52 4.52
N GLN A 123 -1.42 -2.93 3.59
CA GLN A 123 -1.05 -2.94 2.19
C GLN A 123 -1.11 -1.53 1.63
N ALA A 124 -0.10 -1.15 0.86
CA ALA A 124 -0.11 0.01 0.00
C ALA A 124 -0.06 -0.44 -1.45
N ILE A 125 -1.00 0.05 -2.25
CA ILE A 125 -1.02 -0.12 -3.71
C ILE A 125 -0.81 1.27 -4.31
N CYS A 126 0.24 1.42 -5.10
CA CYS A 126 0.59 2.67 -5.75
C CYS A 126 0.54 2.43 -7.26
N THR A 127 -0.37 3.11 -7.96
CA THR A 127 -0.58 2.93 -9.40
C THR A 127 -0.55 4.27 -10.10
N ARG A 128 0.55 4.57 -10.79
CA ARG A 128 0.75 5.82 -11.54
C ARG A 128 0.20 5.76 -12.98
N ILE A 129 -0.62 4.77 -13.30
CA ILE A 129 -1.29 4.62 -14.60
C ILE A 129 -2.72 5.13 -14.47
N ASN A 130 -3.13 6.00 -15.39
CA ASN A 130 -4.48 6.55 -15.41
C ASN A 130 -5.51 5.44 -15.67
N ASP A 131 -6.67 5.55 -15.02
CA ASP A 131 -7.81 4.63 -15.17
C ASP A 131 -7.49 3.15 -14.96
N PHE A 132 -6.39 2.87 -14.25
CA PHE A 132 -5.96 1.53 -13.91
C PHE A 132 -5.95 1.33 -12.39
N ALA A 133 -6.52 0.21 -11.96
CA ALA A 133 -6.55 -0.23 -10.58
C ALA A 133 -6.24 -1.71 -10.54
N ILE A 134 -5.03 -2.06 -10.13
CA ILE A 134 -4.57 -3.46 -10.10
C ILE A 134 -5.46 -4.31 -9.18
N GLU A 135 -5.97 -3.74 -8.10
CA GLU A 135 -6.84 -4.43 -7.15
C GLU A 135 -8.21 -4.82 -7.74
N ASP A 136 -8.71 -4.05 -8.71
CA ASP A 136 -9.96 -4.36 -9.42
C ASP A 136 -9.79 -5.57 -10.37
N ARG A 137 -8.53 -5.84 -10.77
CA ARG A 137 -8.18 -6.89 -11.75
C ARG A 137 -7.64 -8.15 -11.09
N ALA A 138 -6.86 -8.03 -10.02
CA ALA A 138 -6.19 -9.15 -9.38
C ALA A 138 -7.05 -9.88 -8.32
N MET A 139 -8.21 -9.31 -7.97
CA MET A 139 -9.25 -9.82 -7.06
C MET A 139 -8.73 -10.58 -5.83
N ALA A 140 -8.48 -9.86 -4.72
CA ALA A 140 -8.50 -10.46 -3.39
C ALA A 140 -9.88 -10.24 -2.76
N LEU A 141 -10.78 -11.22 -2.94
CA LEU A 141 -12.19 -11.12 -2.53
C LEU A 141 -12.35 -10.57 -1.10
N GLY A 142 -12.98 -9.40 -0.99
CA GLY A 142 -13.37 -8.77 0.27
C GLY A 142 -12.30 -7.94 0.98
N PHE A 143 -11.00 -8.08 0.65
CA PHE A 143 -9.95 -7.26 1.28
C PHE A 143 -9.96 -5.83 0.72
N HIS A 144 -9.73 -5.66 -0.59
CA HIS A 144 -9.65 -4.33 -1.21
C HIS A 144 -10.96 -3.53 -1.13
N ASN A 145 -12.10 -4.22 -0.99
CA ASN A 145 -13.41 -3.57 -0.89
C ASN A 145 -13.76 -3.10 0.54
N ARG A 146 -13.15 -3.68 1.58
CA ARG A 146 -13.58 -3.45 2.99
C ARG A 146 -12.48 -2.93 3.90
N CYS A 147 -11.22 -3.09 3.50
CA CYS A 147 -10.06 -2.71 4.31
C CYS A 147 -9.43 -1.39 3.89
N ARG A 148 -9.92 -0.75 2.83
CA ARG A 148 -9.37 0.53 2.35
C ARG A 148 -9.70 1.64 3.32
N PHE A 149 -8.69 2.36 3.78
CA PHE A 149 -8.85 3.56 4.60
C PHE A 149 -8.27 4.82 3.94
N TRP A 150 -7.66 4.69 2.75
CA TRP A 150 -7.20 5.80 1.94
C TRP A 150 -7.27 5.47 0.44
N PRO A 151 -7.58 6.41 -0.46
CA PRO A 151 -8.05 7.79 -0.20
C PRO A 151 -9.51 7.83 0.28
N ASN A 152 -9.93 8.95 0.87
CA ASN A 152 -11.26 9.16 1.47
C ASN A 152 -11.51 8.25 2.68
N PRO A 153 -10.86 8.52 3.83
CA PRO A 153 -11.06 7.73 5.03
C PRO A 153 -12.54 7.72 5.45
N PRO A 154 -13.09 6.56 5.85
CA PRO A 154 -14.43 6.52 6.43
C PRO A 154 -14.49 7.40 7.67
N GLU A 155 -15.70 7.86 8.03
CA GLU A 155 -15.92 8.67 9.23
C GLU A 155 -15.36 7.97 10.49
N LEU A 156 -15.62 6.68 10.61
CA LEU A 156 -15.09 5.80 11.65
C LEU A 156 -14.67 4.45 11.03
N MET A 157 -13.57 3.90 11.54
CA MET A 157 -13.13 2.54 11.24
C MET A 157 -12.86 1.79 12.55
N ALA A 158 -13.63 0.72 12.78
CA ALA A 158 -13.34 -0.21 13.86
C ALA A 158 -12.20 -1.15 13.46
N PHE A 159 -11.25 -1.40 14.35
CA PHE A 159 -10.21 -2.41 14.21
C PHE A 159 -10.16 -3.27 15.49
N PRO A 160 -9.96 -4.61 15.39
CA PRO A 160 -9.81 -5.40 14.18
C PRO A 160 -11.10 -5.51 13.35
N SER A 161 -10.99 -5.32 12.03
CA SER A 161 -12.10 -5.45 11.08
C SER A 161 -12.08 -6.79 10.33
N ARG A 162 -13.14 -7.08 9.57
CA ARG A 162 -13.20 -8.18 8.60
C ARG A 162 -12.83 -7.65 7.21
N PRO A 163 -12.16 -8.45 6.35
CA PRO A 163 -11.68 -9.82 6.59
C PRO A 163 -10.51 -9.92 7.57
N ARG A 164 -10.41 -11.08 8.23
CA ARG A 164 -9.21 -11.50 8.98
C ARG A 164 -8.34 -12.33 8.04
N LEU A 165 -7.05 -12.04 8.00
CA LEU A 165 -6.10 -12.67 7.08
C LEU A 165 -5.21 -13.65 7.84
N ASP A 166 -5.25 -14.91 7.41
CA ASP A 166 -4.25 -15.91 7.77
C ASP A 166 -3.02 -15.80 6.84
N LYS A 167 -2.03 -16.67 7.04
CA LYS A 167 -0.79 -16.66 6.27
C LYS A 167 -1.02 -16.79 4.77
N GLU A 168 -1.91 -17.69 4.36
CA GLU A 168 -2.20 -17.92 2.94
C GLU A 168 -2.85 -16.69 2.30
N ARG A 169 -3.82 -16.08 2.98
CA ARG A 169 -4.48 -14.86 2.51
C ARG A 169 -3.53 -13.67 2.47
N ILE A 170 -2.63 -13.54 3.45
CA ILE A 170 -1.57 -12.52 3.44
C ILE A 170 -0.70 -12.67 2.20
N LEU A 171 -0.24 -13.90 1.89
CA LEU A 171 0.57 -14.16 0.69
C LEU A 171 -0.19 -13.88 -0.61
N ARG A 172 -1.47 -14.27 -0.69
CA ARG A 172 -2.33 -13.97 -1.85
C ARG A 172 -2.49 -12.47 -2.08
N VAL A 173 -2.65 -11.71 -0.99
CA VAL A 173 -2.73 -10.24 -1.03
C VAL A 173 -1.36 -9.63 -1.31
N ALA A 174 -0.25 -10.20 -0.84
CA ALA A 174 1.08 -9.67 -1.10
C ALA A 174 1.49 -9.83 -2.58
N THR A 175 1.10 -10.92 -3.22
CA THR A 175 1.53 -11.30 -4.58
C THR A 175 0.57 -10.87 -5.69
N ILE A 176 -0.36 -9.93 -5.46
CA ILE A 176 -1.42 -9.62 -6.44
C ILE A 176 -0.84 -9.17 -7.79
N VAL A 177 0.23 -8.37 -7.77
CA VAL A 177 0.87 -7.83 -8.98
C VAL A 177 1.56 -8.94 -9.76
N GLU A 178 2.32 -9.80 -9.09
CA GLU A 178 2.98 -10.93 -9.75
C GLU A 178 1.99 -11.85 -10.42
N ARG A 179 0.89 -12.17 -9.72
CA ARG A 179 -0.19 -13.01 -10.26
C ARG A 179 -0.86 -12.36 -11.46
N TYR A 180 -1.09 -11.05 -11.40
CA TYR A 180 -1.65 -10.30 -12.53
C TYR A 180 -0.70 -10.34 -13.74
N VAL A 181 0.57 -10.03 -13.54
CA VAL A 181 1.59 -10.02 -14.60
C VAL A 181 1.75 -11.42 -15.21
N ALA A 182 1.83 -12.47 -14.40
CA ALA A 182 1.97 -13.85 -14.87
C ALA A 182 0.73 -14.36 -15.63
N ALA A 183 -0.47 -13.91 -15.27
CA ALA A 183 -1.70 -14.27 -15.98
C ALA A 183 -1.89 -13.45 -17.27
N SER A 184 -1.31 -12.26 -17.32
CA SER A 184 -1.34 -11.39 -18.49
C SER A 184 -0.34 -11.93 -19.52
N LYS A 185 -0.75 -12.07 -20.79
CA LYS A 185 0.19 -12.39 -21.90
C LYS A 185 1.07 -11.17 -22.21
N VAL A 186 1.87 -10.72 -21.24
CA VAL A 186 2.67 -9.49 -21.35
C VAL A 186 3.82 -9.74 -22.31
N THR A 187 3.91 -8.92 -23.36
CA THR A 187 5.11 -8.83 -24.19
C THR A 187 6.04 -7.81 -23.54
N TRP A 188 7.25 -8.24 -23.17
CA TRP A 188 8.28 -7.34 -22.67
C TRP A 188 8.90 -6.61 -23.87
N LEU A 189 9.02 -5.28 -23.80
CA LEU A 189 9.89 -4.52 -24.70
C LEU A 189 11.28 -4.53 -24.05
N ASP A 190 12.26 -5.06 -24.76
CA ASP A 190 13.67 -5.14 -24.34
C ASP A 190 14.32 -3.76 -24.22
#